data_AF-A0A1I5EZV3-F1
#
_entry.id   AF-A0A1I5EZV3-F1
#
_cell.length_a   1.000
_cell.length_b   1.000
_cell.length_c   1.000
_cell.angle_alpha   90.00
_cell.angle_beta   90.00
_cell.angle_gamma   90.00
#
_symmetry.space_group_name_H-M   'P 1'
#
loop_
_entity.id
_entity.type
_entity.pdbx_description
1 polymer ?
#
loop_
_entity_poly.entity_id
_entity_poly.type
_entity_poly.pdbx_seq_one_letter_code
_entity_poly.pdbx_strand_id
1 'polypeptide(L)'
;MVHQGKEFGVDLYELEKVAKVDFPVVSADYGDAIGSCDRVLGGADRAMRRPEQFGGGALGPVHQAYLDLHETMTGFLKETKTNLDDTAAALGTAAQHYAGTDQSASDELHRRARLDQALDGKL
;
A
#
# COMPACT_ATOMS: atom_id res chain seq x y z
N MET A 1 -1.79 -6.23 -23.00
CA MET A 1 -1.83 -7.41 -23.90
C MET A 1 -2.53 -8.52 -23.14
N VAL A 2 -3.26 -9.42 -23.79
CA VAL A 2 -3.90 -10.56 -23.11
C VAL A 2 -2.85 -11.66 -22.96
N HIS A 3 -2.28 -11.80 -21.77
CA HIS A 3 -1.29 -12.82 -21.46
C HIS A 3 -1.99 -14.17 -21.23
N GLN A 4 -1.45 -15.25 -21.80
CA GLN A 4 -2.04 -16.60 -21.72
C GLN A 4 -1.07 -17.59 -21.06
N GLY A 5 -1.60 -18.50 -20.24
CA GLY A 5 -0.84 -19.59 -19.63
C GLY A 5 0.32 -19.10 -18.75
N LYS A 6 1.56 -19.43 -19.12
CA LYS A 6 2.76 -19.12 -18.31
C LYS A 6 2.94 -17.62 -18.07
N GLU A 7 2.61 -16.77 -19.04
CA GLU A 7 2.72 -15.31 -18.89
C GLU A 7 1.71 -14.78 -17.87
N PHE A 8 0.50 -15.33 -17.84
CA PHE A 8 -0.50 -14.98 -16.84
C PHE A 8 -0.04 -15.33 -15.43
N GLY A 9 0.59 -16.50 -15.24
CA GLY A 9 1.19 -16.87 -13.95
C GLY A 9 2.29 -15.92 -13.49
N VAL A 10 3.10 -15.40 -14.42
CA VAL A 10 4.12 -14.38 -14.12
C VAL A 10 3.47 -13.05 -13.72
N ASP A 11 2.44 -12.62 -14.43
CA ASP A 11 1.69 -11.40 -14.07
C ASP A 11 1.10 -11.49 -12.67
N LEU A 12 0.49 -12.63 -12.32
CA LEU A 12 -0.05 -12.86 -10.97
C LEU A 12 1.03 -12.84 -9.90
N TYR A 13 2.21 -13.40 -10.19
CA TYR A 13 3.35 -13.36 -9.28
C TYR A 13 3.86 -11.92 -9.06
N GLU A 14 3.97 -11.11 -10.11
CA GLU A 14 4.37 -9.71 -9.96
C GLU A 14 3.34 -8.90 -9.16
N LEU A 15 2.04 -9.13 -9.37
CA LEU A 15 0.99 -8.51 -8.54
C LEU A 15 1.11 -8.92 -7.08
N GLU A 16 1.36 -10.20 -6.81
CA GLU A 16 1.55 -10.73 -5.46
C GLU A 16 2.82 -10.18 -4.80
N LYS A 17 3.91 -10.01 -5.56
CA LYS A 17 5.15 -9.40 -5.09
C LYS A 17 4.95 -7.94 -4.72
N VAL A 18 4.28 -7.15 -5.57
CA VAL A 18 3.96 -5.75 -5.26
C VAL A 18 3.11 -5.66 -3.99
N ALA A 19 2.10 -6.52 -3.87
CA ALA A 19 1.21 -6.57 -2.72
C ALA A 19 1.92 -6.96 -1.41
N LYS A 20 2.84 -7.93 -1.43
CA LYS A 20 3.45 -8.50 -0.23
C LYS A 20 4.79 -7.88 0.15
N VAL A 21 5.48 -7.26 -0.80
CA VAL A 21 6.85 -6.78 -0.61
C VAL A 21 6.93 -5.29 -0.90
N ASP A 22 6.65 -4.87 -2.12
CA ASP A 22 7.03 -3.51 -2.56
C ASP A 22 6.20 -2.43 -1.85
N PHE A 23 4.86 -2.54 -1.85
CA PHE A 23 4.01 -1.56 -1.17
C PHE A 23 4.16 -1.57 0.35
N PRO A 24 4.23 -2.72 1.04
CA PRO A 24 4.51 -2.75 2.46
C PRO A 24 5.83 -2.08 2.86
N VAL A 25 6.90 -2.23 2.05
CA VAL A 25 8.18 -1.56 2.30
C VAL A 25 8.02 -0.04 2.23
N VAL A 26 7.42 0.47 1.15
CA VAL A 26 7.19 1.92 1.00
C VAL A 26 6.26 2.45 2.08
N SER A 27 5.20 1.71 2.42
CA SER A 27 4.27 2.06 3.51
C SER A 27 4.98 2.16 4.87
N ALA A 28 5.98 1.31 5.13
CA ALA A 28 6.79 1.40 6.34
C ALA A 28 7.61 2.70 6.37
N ASP A 29 8.20 3.13 5.25
CA ASP A 29 8.92 4.41 5.16
C ASP A 29 8.01 5.60 5.48
N TYR A 30 6.75 5.59 5.02
CA TYR A 30 5.77 6.61 5.41
C TYR A 30 5.44 6.55 6.91
N GLY A 31 5.37 5.35 7.50
CA GLY A 31 5.23 5.16 8.95
C GLY A 31 6.38 5.81 9.74
N ASP A 32 7.61 5.63 9.29
CA ASP A 32 8.80 6.22 9.91
C ASP A 32 8.83 7.76 9.76
N ALA A 33 8.37 8.27 8.62
CA ALA A 33 8.21 9.71 8.39
C ALA A 33 7.17 10.32 9.35
N ILE A 34 6.01 9.68 9.52
CA ILE A 34 4.98 10.09 10.49
C ILE A 34 5.56 10.12 11.90
N GLY A 35 6.23 9.05 12.32
CA GLY A 35 6.85 8.99 13.65
C GLY A 35 7.94 10.06 13.85
N SER A 36 8.64 10.44 12.78
CA SER A 36 9.60 11.55 12.82
C SER A 36 8.91 12.90 13.00
N CYS A 37 7.82 13.15 12.28
CA CYS A 37 7.00 14.35 12.47
C CYS A 37 6.49 14.47 13.91
N ASP A 38 5.94 13.39 14.47
CA ASP A 38 5.39 13.38 15.84
C ASP A 38 6.47 13.68 16.89
N ARG A 39 7.69 13.14 16.70
CA ARG A 39 8.85 13.45 17.57
C ARG A 39 9.22 14.93 17.53
N VAL A 40 9.22 15.55 16.35
CA VAL A 40 9.54 16.99 16.22
C VAL A 40 8.45 17.84 16.88
N LEU A 41 7.17 17.50 16.69
CA LEU A 41 6.06 18.19 17.35
C LEU A 41 6.20 18.17 18.88
N GLY A 42 6.58 17.03 19.46
CA GLY A 42 6.81 16.92 20.91
C GLY A 42 7.91 17.85 21.47
N GLY A 43 8.81 18.34 20.62
CA GLY A 43 9.86 19.30 20.99
C GLY A 43 9.57 20.76 20.59
N ALA A 44 8.54 21.01 19.80
CA ALA A 44 8.31 22.29 19.13
C ALA A 44 8.12 23.45 20.12
N ASP A 45 7.29 23.28 21.14
CA ASP A 45 7.02 24.31 22.15
C ASP A 45 8.30 24.76 22.87
N ARG A 46 9.18 23.81 23.19
CA ARG A 46 10.45 24.10 23.86
C ARG A 46 11.38 24.87 22.93
N ALA A 47 11.43 24.50 21.65
CA ALA A 47 12.28 25.14 20.65
C ALA A 47 11.79 26.56 20.30
N MET A 48 10.48 26.80 20.33
CA MET A 48 9.86 28.08 19.97
C MET A 48 9.69 29.02 21.17
N ARG A 49 9.99 28.56 22.39
CA ARG A 49 9.86 29.37 23.60
C ARG A 49 10.75 30.59 23.54
N ARG A 50 10.16 31.77 23.75
CA ARG A 50 10.86 33.05 23.68
C ARG A 50 10.24 34.11 24.61
N PRO A 51 10.99 35.16 24.98
CA PRO A 51 10.44 36.27 25.75
C PRO A 51 9.28 36.97 25.03
N GLU A 52 8.22 37.30 25.78
CA GLU A 52 6.99 37.90 25.22
C GLU A 52 7.21 39.27 24.58
N GLN A 53 8.27 39.99 24.97
CA GLN A 53 8.66 41.28 24.38
C GLN A 53 8.91 41.20 22.86
N PHE A 54 9.15 40.00 22.32
CA PHE A 54 9.29 39.78 20.89
C PHE A 54 7.95 39.55 20.17
N GLY A 55 6.82 39.61 20.88
CA GLY A 55 5.46 39.44 20.35
C GLY A 55 5.05 37.97 20.14
N GLY A 56 3.75 37.74 19.96
CA GLY A 56 3.18 36.40 19.71
C GLY A 56 3.16 35.48 20.94
N GLY A 57 3.15 36.03 22.14
CA GLY A 57 3.16 35.26 23.39
C GLY A 57 4.45 34.46 23.61
N ALA A 58 4.40 33.52 24.55
CA ALA A 58 5.58 32.74 24.97
C ALA A 58 6.13 31.78 23.90
N LEU A 59 5.36 31.47 22.85
CA LEU A 59 5.72 30.55 21.77
C LEU A 59 5.96 31.28 20.43
N GLY A 60 5.73 32.59 20.40
CA GLY A 60 5.89 33.40 19.20
C GLY A 60 4.77 33.24 18.17
N PRO A 61 4.73 34.13 17.16
CA PRO A 61 3.63 34.25 16.21
C PRO A 61 3.61 33.13 15.16
N VAL A 62 4.68 32.36 15.04
CA VAL A 62 4.81 31.27 14.05
C VAL A 62 4.32 29.93 14.57
N HIS A 63 4.04 29.81 15.87
CA HIS A 63 3.69 28.54 16.51
C HIS A 63 2.44 27.92 15.90
N GLN A 64 1.35 28.69 15.76
CA GLN A 64 0.12 28.19 15.15
C GLN A 64 0.33 27.77 13.69
N ALA A 65 1.04 28.60 12.90
CA ALA A 65 1.33 28.26 11.50
C ALA A 65 2.17 26.98 11.36
N TYR A 66 3.04 26.70 12.33
CA TYR A 66 3.77 25.44 12.38
C TYR A 66 2.86 24.25 12.73
N LEU A 67 1.93 24.41 13.67
CA LEU A 67 0.95 23.37 14.00
C LEU A 67 0.08 23.02 12.79
N ASP A 68 -0.44 24.02 12.10
CA ASP A 68 -1.27 23.83 10.91
C ASP A 68 -0.49 23.12 9.78
N LEU A 69 0.78 23.50 9.58
CA LEU A 69 1.67 22.84 8.62
C LEU A 69 1.94 21.38 9.02
N HIS A 70 2.21 21.13 10.31
CA HIS A 70 2.46 19.79 10.82
C HIS A 70 1.24 18.89 10.63
N GLU A 71 0.04 19.38 10.96
CA GLU A 71 -1.21 18.64 10.76
C GLU A 71 -1.43 18.32 9.28
N THR A 72 -1.25 19.31 8.40
CA THR A 72 -1.40 19.11 6.95
C THR A 72 -0.43 18.06 6.41
N MET A 73 0.85 18.18 6.76
CA MET A 73 1.89 17.25 6.30
C MET A 73 1.66 15.83 6.83
N THR A 74 1.37 15.69 8.13
CA THR A 74 1.08 14.36 8.71
C THR A 74 -0.20 13.76 8.15
N GLY A 75 -1.19 14.57 7.79
CA GLY A 75 -2.39 14.16 7.06
C GLY A 75 -2.04 13.50 5.73
N PHE A 76 -1.28 14.18 4.86
CA PHE A 76 -0.87 13.63 3.57
C PHE A 76 -0.03 12.35 3.70
N LEU A 77 0.87 12.28 4.68
CA LEU A 77 1.67 11.07 4.93
C LEU A 77 0.79 9.89 5.34
N LYS A 78 -0.17 10.11 6.25
CA LYS A 78 -1.12 9.08 6.70
C LYS A 78 -2.01 8.60 5.57
N GLU A 79 -2.59 9.52 4.79
CA GLU A 79 -3.44 9.18 3.64
C GLU A 79 -2.66 8.37 2.61
N THR A 80 -1.43 8.79 2.28
CA THR A 80 -0.59 8.06 1.33
C THR A 80 -0.26 6.66 1.84
N LYS A 81 0.08 6.52 3.12
CA LYS A 81 0.32 5.22 3.75
C LYS A 81 -0.92 4.32 3.64
N THR A 82 -2.10 4.82 4.01
CA THR A 82 -3.35 4.06 3.92
C THR A 82 -3.64 3.63 2.49
N ASN A 83 -3.46 4.52 1.50
CA ASN A 83 -3.66 4.18 0.10
C ASN A 83 -2.70 3.06 -0.37
N LEU A 84 -1.45 3.04 0.09
CA LEU A 84 -0.50 1.97 -0.21
C LEU A 84 -0.94 0.63 0.42
N ASP A 85 -1.36 0.66 1.69
CA ASP A 85 -1.84 -0.53 2.41
C ASP A 85 -3.10 -1.11 1.75
N ASP A 86 -4.07 -0.26 1.41
CA ASP A 86 -5.32 -0.66 0.77
C ASP A 86 -5.08 -1.20 -0.64
N THR A 87 -4.19 -0.56 -1.41
CA THR A 87 -3.84 -1.05 -2.75
C THR A 87 -3.11 -2.38 -2.66
N ALA A 88 -2.21 -2.57 -1.69
CA ALA A 88 -1.54 -3.84 -1.45
C ALA A 88 -2.55 -4.96 -1.15
N ALA A 89 -3.53 -4.71 -0.27
CA ALA A 89 -4.59 -5.66 0.04
C ALA A 89 -5.46 -6.00 -1.18
N ALA A 90 -5.82 -4.99 -1.98
CA ALA A 90 -6.60 -5.16 -3.20
C ALA A 90 -5.85 -6.00 -4.24
N LEU A 91 -4.56 -5.71 -4.48
CA LEU A 91 -3.72 -6.46 -5.41
C LEU A 91 -3.54 -7.91 -4.95
N GLY A 92 -3.31 -8.14 -3.66
CA GLY A 92 -3.20 -9.49 -3.09
C GLY A 92 -4.49 -10.30 -3.29
N THR A 93 -5.65 -9.67 -3.06
CA THR A 93 -6.96 -10.29 -3.28
C THR A 93 -7.21 -10.59 -4.75
N ALA A 94 -6.88 -9.66 -5.65
CA ALA A 94 -7.00 -9.84 -7.08
C ALA A 94 -6.14 -11.01 -7.57
N ALA A 95 -4.88 -11.07 -7.17
CA ALA A 95 -3.97 -12.15 -7.54
C ALA A 95 -4.49 -13.53 -7.10
N GLN A 96 -4.98 -13.64 -5.86
CA GLN A 96 -5.59 -14.87 -5.33
C GLN A 96 -6.86 -15.27 -6.09
N HIS A 97 -7.74 -14.31 -6.37
CA HIS A 97 -8.98 -14.58 -7.09
C HIS A 97 -8.72 -15.08 -8.51
N TYR A 98 -7.79 -14.44 -9.23
CA TYR A 98 -7.41 -14.87 -10.57
C TYR A 98 -6.72 -16.24 -10.57
N ALA A 99 -5.79 -16.50 -9.64
CA ALA A 99 -5.16 -17.80 -9.50
C ALA A 99 -6.19 -18.92 -9.22
N GLY A 100 -7.14 -18.67 -8.31
CA GLY A 100 -8.20 -19.64 -7.99
C GLY A 100 -9.16 -19.91 -9.14
N THR A 101 -9.48 -18.87 -9.93
CA THR A 101 -10.32 -19.00 -11.12
C THR A 101 -9.63 -19.82 -12.21
N ASP A 102 -8.33 -19.58 -12.45
CA ASP A 102 -7.53 -20.31 -13.43
C ASP A 102 -7.38 -21.79 -13.06
N GLN A 103 -7.10 -22.07 -11.78
CA GLN A 103 -7.06 -23.44 -11.27
C GLN A 103 -8.40 -24.16 -11.46
N SER A 104 -9.52 -23.50 -11.12
CA SER A 104 -10.86 -24.07 -11.28
C SER A 104 -11.19 -24.37 -12.75
N ALA A 105 -10.78 -23.48 -13.66
CA ALA A 105 -10.94 -23.69 -15.11
C ALA A 105 -10.09 -24.88 -15.61
N SER A 106 -8.85 -24.97 -15.15
CA SER A 106 -7.93 -26.08 -15.47
C SER A 106 -8.51 -27.43 -14.99
N ASP A 107 -9.00 -27.49 -13.76
CA ASP A 107 -9.60 -28.70 -13.19
C ASP A 107 -10.85 -29.15 -13.96
N GLU A 108 -11.71 -28.20 -14.36
CA GLU A 108 -12.89 -28.47 -15.17
C GLU A 108 -12.52 -28.97 -16.58
N LEU A 109 -11.50 -28.39 -17.22
CA LEU A 109 -11.02 -28.85 -18.52
C LEU A 109 -10.40 -30.25 -18.43
N HIS A 110 -9.59 -30.54 -17.40
CA HIS A 110 -9.08 -31.88 -17.14
C HIS A 110 -10.19 -32.90 -16.84
N ARG A 111 -11.27 -32.49 -16.17
CA ARG A 111 -12.45 -33.34 -15.96
C ARG A 111 -13.13 -33.67 -17.29
N ARG A 112 -13.35 -32.66 -18.16
CA ARG A 112 -13.95 -32.87 -19.48
C ARG A 112 -13.08 -33.76 -20.37
N ALA A 113 -11.78 -33.50 -20.45
CA ALA A 113 -10.85 -34.29 -21.25
C ALA A 113 -10.87 -35.80 -20.90
N ARG A 114 -11.13 -36.14 -19.63
CA ARG A 114 -11.27 -37.54 -19.17
C ARG A 114 -12.63 -38.18 -19.41
N LEU A 115 -13.67 -37.38 -19.63
CA LEU A 115 -15.05 -37.85 -19.78
C LEU A 115 -15.54 -37.80 -21.23
N ASP A 116 -14.84 -37.08 -22.10
CA ASP A 116 -15.26 -36.83 -23.46
C ASP A 116 -14.76 -37.94 -24.40
N GLN A 117 -15.64 -38.90 -24.70
CA GLN A 117 -15.35 -40.07 -25.55
C GLN A 117 -14.90 -39.70 -26.98
N ALA A 118 -15.16 -38.47 -27.45
CA ALA A 118 -14.70 -37.98 -28.75
C ALA A 118 -13.22 -37.58 -28.76
N LEU A 119 -12.61 -37.35 -27.59
CA LEU A 119 -11.21 -36.98 -27.38
C LEU A 119 -10.38 -38.09 -26.71
N ASP A 120 -11.04 -39.19 -26.31
CA ASP A 120 -10.43 -40.32 -25.63
C ASP A 120 -9.36 -40.99 -26.53
N GLY A 121 -8.09 -40.76 -26.20
CA GLY A 121 -6.93 -41.37 -26.85
C GLY A 121 -6.04 -40.46 -27.70
N LYS A 122 -6.29 -39.14 -27.75
CA LYS A 122 -5.37 -38.17 -28.39
C LYS A 122 -5.09 -36.96 -27.48
N LEU A 123 -4.34 -37.21 -26.42
CA LEU A 123 -3.44 -36.21 -25.82
C LEU A 123 -2.02 -36.72 -25.94
#